data_AF-S3DK98-F1
#
_entry.id   AF-S3DK98-F1
#
_cell.length_a   1.000
_cell.length_b   1.000
_cell.length_c   1.000
_cell.angle_alpha   90.00
_cell.angle_beta   90.00
_cell.angle_gamma   90.00
#
_symmetry.space_group_name_H-M   'P 1'
#
loop_
_entity.id
_entity.type
_entity.pdbx_description
1 polymer ?
#
loop_
_entity_poly.entity_id
_entity_poly.type
_entity_poly.pdbx_seq_one_letter_code
_entity_poly.pdbx_strand_id
1 'polypeptide(L)'
;MFATIPSAFQPSSSTPTATPRKLPPQTPVRFPQCAPTADEKPRGSSNGLQKPLVPLLQTIQRPADIKLDHFEALGLHVISDSKPEDIIPEPSYLPPIKAWNAIESDNLQEANDATRRPLCNGNISPGVQTYRERQDELRIDNTAAFRSIRRIPPPTGESAARLGHAFEFFKNLEFFSGFWDDTSLPPRKEEPEATSSENPLPSSEDGEKGTDEIDLFSKEDPVPAHLSTHQRTGNGAQLPPEYRQHLLTSFVKLVAYDFGCNVSLPRSEPRLYLTPPSPSKPTSHFNSSATFIFRTPTDRSSARGGIVEGPVASISCRTSTVFATEAESRLDLAREVVAVLLTAQHRSRSGRTEKRFGENAWWATKPRWGGGPGGPIGREAEKSDEPSSTTKLASAVEEATPPAVSEPLRSIAAETKRMFGINASLPGKRAKRLKEGNMQIYENYRKMLPPSATWDRRTRYMPIGKPVPSQGYDDIFLVSAINHHVSIIRVRVPEALLEVLEGGTREWERVVMWRSKWYDLFLAEERVEAMQIVWGMMAYQMRKIEGPAVEAGEGEKMDTT
;
A
#
# COMPACT_ATOMS: atom_id res chain seq x y z
N MET A 1 28.96 -3.85 21.05
CA MET A 1 28.65 -4.88 20.06
C MET A 1 27.96 -4.19 18.89
N PHE A 2 28.71 -4.01 17.80
CA PHE A 2 28.30 -3.22 16.64
C PHE A 2 27.27 -4.00 15.82
N ALA A 3 26.14 -3.34 15.55
CA ALA A 3 25.09 -3.87 14.68
C ALA A 3 25.48 -3.64 13.22
N THR A 4 25.42 -4.71 12.45
CA THR A 4 25.74 -4.77 11.02
C THR A 4 24.75 -3.94 10.21
N ILE A 5 25.24 -2.89 9.56
CA ILE A 5 24.53 -2.11 8.55
C ILE A 5 24.46 -2.98 7.28
N PRO A 6 23.30 -3.17 6.62
CA PRO A 6 23.28 -3.77 5.30
C PRO A 6 24.00 -2.83 4.34
N SER A 7 25.08 -3.32 3.74
CA SER A 7 25.94 -2.59 2.82
C SER A 7 25.11 -1.79 1.81
N ALA A 8 25.22 -0.46 1.89
CA ALA A 8 25.04 0.37 0.72
C ALA A 8 25.94 -0.17 -0.40
N PHE A 9 25.46 -0.17 -1.64
CA PHE A 9 26.31 -0.40 -2.79
C PHE A 9 27.38 0.70 -2.78
N GLN A 10 28.59 0.38 -2.29
CA GLN A 10 29.75 1.22 -2.53
C GLN A 10 30.08 1.13 -4.01
N PRO A 11 30.23 2.25 -4.74
CA PRO A 11 30.89 2.20 -6.03
C PRO A 11 32.32 1.73 -5.77
N SER A 12 32.67 0.54 -6.25
CA SER A 12 34.04 0.06 -6.23
C SER A 12 34.91 1.08 -6.95
N SER A 13 35.95 1.57 -6.28
CA SER A 13 37.01 2.36 -6.89
C SER A 13 37.49 1.63 -8.16
N SER A 14 37.31 2.26 -9.31
CA SER A 14 37.71 1.73 -10.60
C SER A 14 39.22 1.54 -10.64
N THR A 15 39.69 0.30 -10.57
CA THR A 15 40.95 -0.08 -11.19
C THR A 15 40.78 0.10 -12.71
N PRO A 16 41.72 0.75 -13.42
CA PRO A 16 41.56 1.14 -14.84
C PRO A 16 41.67 -0.04 -15.83
N THR A 17 41.39 -1.26 -15.39
CA THR A 17 41.61 -2.50 -16.16
C THR A 17 40.47 -3.52 -16.05
N ALA A 18 39.30 -3.13 -15.53
CA ALA A 18 38.12 -3.99 -15.55
C ALA A 18 37.32 -3.73 -16.84
N THR A 19 37.13 -4.78 -17.65
CA THR A 19 36.17 -4.76 -18.75
C THR A 19 34.82 -4.21 -18.26
N PRO A 20 34.20 -3.26 -18.97
CA PRO A 20 32.95 -2.67 -18.52
C PRO A 20 31.90 -3.77 -18.35
N ARG A 21 31.29 -3.83 -17.17
CA ARG A 21 30.27 -4.83 -16.85
C ARG A 21 29.15 -4.73 -17.89
N LYS A 22 28.96 -5.78 -18.70
CA LYS A 22 27.84 -5.83 -19.67
C LYS A 22 26.53 -5.68 -18.88
N LEU A 23 25.79 -4.62 -19.18
CA LEU A 23 24.51 -4.36 -18.52
C LEU A 23 23.52 -5.48 -18.90
N PRO A 24 22.66 -5.92 -17.96
CA PRO A 24 21.61 -6.88 -18.30
C PRO A 24 20.65 -6.25 -19.33
N PRO A 25 19.99 -7.07 -20.17
CA PRO A 25 19.01 -6.55 -21.12
C PRO A 25 17.90 -5.77 -20.42
N GLN A 26 17.36 -4.76 -21.09
CA GLN A 26 16.24 -3.98 -20.59
C GLN A 26 15.04 -4.90 -20.37
N THR A 27 14.33 -4.71 -19.25
CA THR A 27 13.10 -5.46 -19.00
C THR A 27 11.99 -4.90 -19.88
N PRO A 28 11.32 -5.71 -20.71
CA PRO A 28 10.25 -5.21 -21.57
C PRO A 28 9.06 -4.76 -20.71
N VAL A 29 8.51 -3.60 -21.03
CA VAL A 29 7.27 -3.11 -20.41
C VAL A 29 6.08 -3.66 -21.19
N ARG A 30 5.34 -4.59 -20.61
CA ARG A 30 4.09 -5.12 -21.17
C ARG A 30 2.99 -5.13 -20.12
N PHE A 31 1.93 -4.37 -20.37
CA PHE A 31 0.79 -4.25 -19.46
C PHE A 31 -0.20 -5.41 -19.62
N PRO A 32 -0.97 -5.73 -18.55
CA PRO A 32 -2.04 -6.73 -18.61
C PRO A 32 -3.17 -6.28 -19.55
N GLN A 33 -3.68 -7.20 -20.36
CA GLN A 33 -4.66 -6.93 -21.42
C GLN A 33 -6.03 -7.58 -21.18
N CYS A 34 -6.36 -7.99 -19.94
CA CYS A 34 -7.63 -8.64 -19.65
C CYS A 34 -8.74 -7.61 -19.40
N ALA A 35 -9.72 -7.55 -20.32
CA ALA A 35 -10.88 -6.66 -20.23
C ALA A 35 -12.18 -7.42 -20.52
N PRO A 36 -12.71 -8.20 -19.56
CA PRO A 36 -14.00 -8.89 -19.72
C PRO A 36 -15.15 -7.89 -19.91
N THR A 37 -16.13 -8.29 -20.70
CA THR A 37 -17.35 -7.51 -20.97
C THR A 37 -18.57 -8.28 -20.49
N ALA A 38 -19.29 -7.70 -19.53
CA ALA A 38 -20.54 -8.26 -19.02
C ALA A 38 -21.76 -7.45 -19.51
N ASP A 39 -22.85 -8.16 -19.75
CA ASP A 39 -24.19 -7.61 -19.99
C ASP A 39 -24.69 -6.80 -18.76
N GLU A 40 -25.62 -5.86 -18.94
CA GLU A 40 -26.13 -4.98 -17.87
C GLU A 40 -26.70 -5.74 -16.66
N LYS A 41 -27.39 -6.84 -16.93
CA LYS A 41 -27.76 -7.82 -15.92
C LYS A 41 -26.83 -9.01 -16.07
N PRO A 42 -25.89 -9.25 -15.15
CA PRO A 42 -25.11 -10.47 -15.17
C PRO A 42 -26.08 -11.65 -15.18
N ARG A 43 -25.74 -12.70 -15.93
CA ARG A 43 -26.60 -13.89 -16.09
C ARG A 43 -26.69 -14.75 -14.82
N GLY A 44 -26.77 -14.12 -13.64
CA GLY A 44 -26.84 -14.76 -12.34
C GLY A 44 -28.25 -15.13 -11.87
N SER A 45 -29.31 -14.95 -12.69
CA SER A 45 -30.68 -15.28 -12.23
C SER A 45 -31.70 -15.73 -13.28
N SER A 46 -31.45 -15.62 -14.59
CA SER A 46 -32.53 -15.84 -15.58
C SER A 46 -32.69 -17.26 -16.12
N ASN A 47 -31.81 -18.22 -15.82
CA ASN A 47 -31.97 -19.62 -16.23
C ASN A 47 -31.46 -20.54 -15.12
N GLY A 48 -32.36 -21.31 -14.49
CA GLY A 48 -32.15 -22.15 -13.28
C GLY A 48 -31.12 -23.29 -13.35
N LEU A 49 -30.04 -23.12 -14.11
CA LEU A 49 -28.93 -24.05 -14.34
C LEU A 49 -27.56 -23.50 -13.89
N GLN A 50 -27.45 -22.24 -13.43
CA GLN A 50 -26.17 -21.69 -12.99
C GLN A 50 -25.86 -21.94 -11.51
N LYS A 51 -24.62 -22.35 -11.23
CA LYS A 51 -24.09 -22.54 -9.87
C LYS A 51 -24.08 -21.17 -9.14
N PRO A 52 -24.41 -21.11 -7.83
CA PRO A 52 -24.31 -19.86 -7.08
C PRO A 52 -22.88 -19.29 -7.12
N LEU A 53 -22.75 -17.96 -7.16
CA LEU A 53 -21.48 -17.24 -7.36
C LEU A 53 -20.38 -17.69 -6.38
N VAL A 54 -20.68 -17.71 -5.08
CA VAL A 54 -19.69 -18.06 -4.04
C VAL A 54 -19.13 -19.47 -4.24
N PRO A 55 -19.95 -20.54 -4.35
CA PRO A 55 -19.49 -21.87 -4.71
C PRO A 55 -18.63 -21.93 -5.98
N LEU A 56 -18.93 -21.13 -7.00
CA LEU A 56 -18.10 -21.05 -8.20
C LEU A 56 -16.73 -20.44 -7.90
N LEU A 57 -16.67 -19.30 -7.21
CA LEU A 57 -15.42 -18.67 -6.80
C LEU A 57 -14.58 -19.57 -5.89
N GLN A 58 -15.23 -20.37 -5.03
CA GLN A 58 -14.59 -21.36 -4.16
C GLN A 58 -13.91 -22.52 -4.91
N THR A 59 -14.16 -22.68 -6.21
CA THR A 59 -13.44 -23.66 -7.03
C THR A 59 -12.02 -23.20 -7.38
N ILE A 60 -11.71 -21.91 -7.21
CA ILE A 60 -10.38 -21.34 -7.47
C ILE A 60 -9.46 -21.72 -6.32
N GLN A 61 -8.59 -22.70 -6.53
CA GLN A 61 -7.59 -23.13 -5.55
C GLN A 61 -6.19 -22.67 -5.89
N ARG A 62 -5.91 -22.46 -7.18
CA ARG A 62 -4.61 -22.04 -7.72
C ARG A 62 -4.79 -20.90 -8.73
N PRO A 63 -3.75 -20.08 -8.95
CA PRO A 63 -3.79 -19.01 -9.95
C PRO A 63 -4.21 -19.47 -11.36
N ALA A 64 -3.80 -20.67 -11.77
CA ALA A 64 -4.12 -21.25 -13.07
C ALA A 64 -5.62 -21.61 -13.24
N ASP A 65 -6.37 -21.72 -12.14
CA ASP A 65 -7.79 -22.05 -12.20
C ASP A 65 -8.64 -20.83 -12.63
N ILE A 66 -8.08 -19.61 -12.63
CA ILE A 66 -8.80 -18.38 -12.98
C ILE A 66 -9.14 -18.33 -14.48
N LYS A 67 -10.45 -18.33 -14.78
CA LYS A 67 -11.02 -18.28 -16.13
C LYS A 67 -11.91 -17.07 -16.32
N LEU A 68 -12.25 -16.77 -17.58
CA LEU A 68 -13.14 -15.67 -17.94
C LEU A 68 -14.54 -15.84 -17.31
N ASP A 69 -15.02 -17.09 -17.22
CA ASP A 69 -16.28 -17.47 -16.57
C ASP A 69 -16.40 -16.93 -15.13
N HIS A 70 -15.30 -16.78 -14.39
CA HIS A 70 -15.34 -16.22 -13.04
C HIS A 70 -15.65 -14.72 -13.05
N PHE A 71 -15.12 -13.99 -14.03
CA PHE A 71 -15.40 -12.56 -14.22
C PHE A 71 -16.79 -12.34 -14.79
N GLU A 72 -17.23 -13.19 -15.73
CA GLU A 72 -18.59 -13.16 -16.27
C GLU A 72 -19.63 -13.46 -15.19
N ALA A 73 -19.39 -14.47 -14.33
CA ALA A 73 -20.25 -14.78 -13.21
C ALA A 73 -20.34 -13.64 -12.19
N LEU A 74 -19.25 -12.88 -11.99
CA LEU A 74 -19.26 -11.67 -11.17
C LEU A 74 -20.06 -10.53 -11.81
N GLY A 75 -20.24 -10.57 -13.14
CA GLY A 75 -20.78 -9.47 -13.93
C GLY A 75 -19.77 -8.36 -14.18
N LEU A 76 -18.48 -8.68 -14.26
CA LEU A 76 -17.43 -7.68 -14.43
C LEU A 76 -17.40 -7.13 -15.86
N HIS A 77 -17.52 -5.81 -16.00
CA HIS A 77 -17.40 -5.08 -17.25
C HIS A 77 -16.25 -4.06 -17.12
N VAL A 78 -15.16 -4.27 -17.85
CA VAL A 78 -13.96 -3.42 -17.80
C VAL A 78 -13.94 -2.45 -18.99
N ILE A 79 -13.87 -1.15 -18.67
CA ILE A 79 -13.71 -0.06 -19.62
C ILE A 79 -12.27 0.44 -19.49
N SER A 80 -11.43 0.03 -20.45
CA SER A 80 -10.02 0.43 -20.53
C SER A 80 -9.86 1.87 -21.02
N ASP A 81 -8.74 2.49 -20.69
CA ASP A 81 -8.32 3.82 -21.16
C ASP A 81 -9.40 4.92 -21.00
N SER A 82 -10.15 4.83 -19.90
CA SER A 82 -11.18 5.81 -19.51
C SER A 82 -10.55 7.17 -19.25
N LYS A 83 -11.27 8.24 -19.65
CA LYS A 83 -10.83 9.61 -19.41
C LYS A 83 -11.02 9.98 -17.92
N PRO A 84 -10.28 10.99 -17.40
CA PRO A 84 -10.46 11.45 -16.03
C PRO A 84 -11.92 11.72 -15.66
N GLU A 85 -12.70 12.28 -16.58
CA GLU A 85 -14.11 12.65 -16.39
C GLU A 85 -15.03 11.43 -16.24
N ASP A 86 -14.65 10.29 -16.82
CA ASP A 86 -15.41 9.03 -16.69
C ASP A 86 -15.05 8.29 -15.39
N ILE A 87 -13.80 8.44 -14.93
CA ILE A 87 -13.29 7.79 -13.71
C ILE A 87 -13.85 8.48 -12.47
N ILE A 88 -13.95 9.80 -12.43
CA ILE A 88 -14.52 10.50 -11.27
C ILE A 88 -16.04 10.63 -11.46
N PRO A 89 -16.88 10.07 -10.57
CA PRO A 89 -18.33 10.04 -10.77
C PRO A 89 -18.95 11.43 -10.98
N GLU A 90 -18.39 12.44 -10.35
CA GLU A 90 -18.78 13.83 -10.54
C GLU A 90 -17.55 14.66 -10.98
N PRO A 91 -17.44 14.99 -12.28
CA PRO A 91 -16.28 15.69 -12.83
C PRO A 91 -15.99 17.06 -12.19
N SER A 92 -16.96 17.65 -11.48
CA SER A 92 -16.79 18.91 -10.73
C SER A 92 -15.72 18.84 -9.63
N TYR A 93 -15.32 17.62 -9.23
CA TYR A 93 -14.26 17.36 -8.26
C TYR A 93 -12.88 17.21 -8.90
N LEU A 94 -12.78 17.11 -10.23
CA LEU A 94 -11.51 17.25 -10.92
C LEU A 94 -11.05 18.71 -10.84
N PRO A 95 -9.74 18.97 -10.67
CA PRO A 95 -9.23 20.33 -10.65
C PRO A 95 -9.34 20.94 -12.07
N PRO A 96 -9.90 22.15 -12.23
CA PRO A 96 -10.00 22.82 -13.52
C PRO A 96 -8.64 23.41 -13.92
N ILE A 97 -7.72 22.56 -14.39
CA ILE A 97 -6.29 22.86 -14.59
C ILE A 97 -6.07 24.15 -15.40
N LYS A 98 -6.78 24.32 -16.51
CA LYS A 98 -6.59 25.51 -17.37
C LYS A 98 -6.91 26.81 -16.62
N ALA A 99 -8.00 26.81 -15.86
CA ALA A 99 -8.39 27.97 -15.06
C ALA A 99 -7.41 28.18 -13.90
N TRP A 100 -7.01 27.10 -13.22
CA TRP A 100 -6.10 27.16 -12.09
C TRP A 100 -4.70 27.66 -12.46
N ASN A 101 -4.19 27.24 -13.62
CA ASN A 101 -2.87 27.65 -14.10
C ASN A 101 -2.87 29.06 -14.70
N ALA A 102 -4.03 29.58 -15.09
CA ALA A 102 -4.18 30.95 -15.59
C ALA A 102 -4.24 32.01 -14.47
N ILE A 103 -4.39 31.60 -13.20
CA ILE A 103 -4.42 32.53 -12.06
C ILE A 103 -3.04 33.15 -11.87
N GLU A 104 -2.99 34.47 -11.82
CA GLU A 104 -1.77 35.23 -11.53
C GLU A 104 -1.32 35.04 -10.08
N SER A 105 -0.01 35.12 -9.83
CA SER A 105 0.60 34.90 -8.51
C SER A 105 0.03 35.81 -7.43
N ASP A 106 -0.29 37.06 -7.76
CA ASP A 106 -0.79 38.06 -6.82
C ASP A 106 -2.21 37.73 -6.31
N ASN A 107 -3.02 37.05 -7.14
CA ASN A 107 -4.39 36.65 -6.81
C ASN A 107 -4.48 35.22 -6.27
N LEU A 108 -3.36 34.51 -6.17
CA LEU A 108 -3.35 33.08 -5.87
C LEU A 108 -3.88 32.77 -4.46
N GLN A 109 -3.62 33.62 -3.48
CA GLN A 109 -4.09 33.42 -2.10
C GLN A 109 -5.62 33.52 -1.99
N GLU A 110 -6.23 34.54 -2.60
CA GLU A 110 -7.68 34.71 -2.60
C GLU A 110 -8.37 33.57 -3.36
N ALA A 111 -7.84 33.21 -4.53
CA ALA A 111 -8.35 32.08 -5.30
C ALA A 111 -8.18 30.75 -4.56
N ASN A 112 -7.09 30.59 -3.79
CA ASN A 112 -6.89 29.43 -2.95
C ASN A 112 -7.99 29.32 -1.88
N ASP A 113 -8.33 30.40 -1.19
CA ASP A 113 -9.40 30.37 -0.21
C ASP A 113 -10.78 30.15 -0.84
N ALA A 114 -11.02 30.66 -2.07
CA ALA A 114 -12.27 30.46 -2.80
C ALA A 114 -12.45 29.03 -3.37
N THR A 115 -11.36 28.33 -3.69
CA THR A 115 -11.41 26.97 -4.30
C THR A 115 -11.53 25.84 -3.30
N ARG A 116 -11.27 26.14 -2.02
CA ARG A 116 -11.37 25.21 -0.90
C ARG A 116 -12.83 24.79 -0.66
N ARG A 117 -13.04 23.50 -0.35
CA ARG A 117 -14.37 22.91 -0.11
C ARG A 117 -14.45 22.21 1.25
N PRO A 118 -15.61 22.20 1.92
CA PRO A 118 -15.80 21.43 3.14
C PRO A 118 -15.64 19.92 2.90
N LEU A 119 -14.93 19.26 3.81
CA LEU A 119 -14.74 17.81 3.82
C LEU A 119 -15.72 17.12 4.78
N CYS A 120 -15.91 15.81 4.63
CA CYS A 120 -16.78 14.98 5.47
C CYS A 120 -16.34 14.85 6.94
N ASN A 121 -15.17 15.36 7.32
CA ASN A 121 -14.67 15.38 8.69
C ASN A 121 -14.74 16.77 9.35
N GLY A 122 -15.36 17.75 8.68
CA GLY A 122 -15.45 19.13 9.16
C GLY A 122 -14.21 20.00 8.85
N ASN A 123 -13.14 19.42 8.30
CA ASN A 123 -12.00 20.19 7.81
C ASN A 123 -12.30 20.77 6.42
N ILE A 124 -11.39 21.60 5.94
CA ILE A 124 -11.43 22.20 4.61
C ILE A 124 -10.44 21.47 3.70
N SER A 125 -10.79 21.28 2.42
CA SER A 125 -9.93 20.68 1.41
C SER A 125 -8.69 21.54 1.14
N PRO A 126 -7.64 21.01 0.51
CA PRO A 126 -6.64 21.86 -0.12
C PRO A 126 -7.25 22.69 -1.26
N GLY A 127 -6.64 23.84 -1.56
CA GLY A 127 -7.07 24.78 -2.61
C GLY A 127 -6.09 24.81 -3.79
N VAL A 128 -6.30 25.74 -4.72
CA VAL A 128 -5.51 25.85 -5.96
C VAL A 128 -4.02 26.09 -5.72
N GLN A 129 -3.64 26.81 -4.67
CA GLN A 129 -2.22 27.05 -4.38
C GLN A 129 -1.50 25.74 -4.07
N THR A 130 -2.05 24.94 -3.15
CA THR A 130 -1.48 23.63 -2.80
C THR A 130 -1.42 22.71 -4.03
N TYR A 131 -2.45 22.73 -4.87
CA TYR A 131 -2.43 21.95 -6.12
C TYR A 131 -1.27 22.36 -7.04
N ARG A 132 -1.10 23.67 -7.28
CA ARG A 132 -0.02 24.19 -8.13
C ARG A 132 1.35 23.89 -7.56
N GLU A 133 1.53 24.03 -6.25
CA GLU A 133 2.78 23.63 -5.58
C GLU A 133 3.12 22.16 -5.83
N ARG A 134 2.16 21.23 -5.68
CA ARG A 134 2.38 19.81 -6.00
C ARG A 134 2.63 19.59 -7.49
N GLN A 135 1.95 20.34 -8.35
CA GLN A 135 2.11 20.27 -9.80
C GLN A 135 3.53 20.69 -10.22
N ASP A 136 4.02 21.81 -9.69
CA ASP A 136 5.32 22.38 -10.00
C ASP A 136 6.46 21.52 -9.40
N GLU A 137 6.29 21.05 -8.16
CA GLU A 137 7.21 20.08 -7.54
C GLU A 137 7.29 18.81 -8.38
N LEU A 138 6.14 18.27 -8.81
CA LEU A 138 6.15 17.13 -9.71
C LEU A 138 6.74 17.50 -11.06
N ARG A 139 6.63 18.69 -11.65
CA ARG A 139 7.23 18.97 -12.97
C ARG A 139 8.76 19.04 -13.02
N ILE A 140 9.45 19.04 -11.87
CA ILE A 140 10.91 19.12 -11.80
C ILE A 140 11.57 18.01 -12.65
N ASP A 141 12.51 18.39 -13.51
CA ASP A 141 13.27 17.46 -14.34
C ASP A 141 13.95 16.35 -13.52
N ASN A 142 13.92 15.11 -14.02
CA ASN A 142 14.44 13.96 -13.30
C ASN A 142 15.94 14.09 -13.04
N THR A 143 16.71 14.65 -13.97
CA THR A 143 18.16 14.84 -13.82
C THR A 143 18.45 15.83 -12.70
N ALA A 144 17.76 16.97 -12.70
CA ALA A 144 17.90 17.97 -11.65
C ALA A 144 17.48 17.41 -10.28
N ALA A 145 16.37 16.67 -10.23
CA ALA A 145 15.88 16.05 -9.00
C ALA A 145 16.84 14.99 -8.46
N PHE A 146 17.33 14.08 -9.31
CA PHE A 146 18.22 13.01 -8.89
C PHE A 146 19.58 13.54 -8.45
N ARG A 147 20.07 14.64 -9.04
CA ARG A 147 21.26 15.36 -8.53
C ARG A 147 21.04 15.87 -7.11
N SER A 148 19.89 16.49 -6.83
CA SER A 148 19.53 16.92 -5.47
C SER A 148 19.45 15.75 -4.49
N ILE A 149 18.86 14.62 -4.87
CA ILE A 149 18.78 13.40 -4.03
C ILE A 149 20.18 12.84 -3.73
N ARG A 150 21.03 12.71 -4.76
CA ARG A 150 22.40 12.20 -4.64
C ARG A 150 23.39 13.22 -4.08
N ARG A 151 22.96 14.47 -3.85
CA ARG A 151 23.80 15.60 -3.42
C ARG A 151 24.96 15.88 -4.40
N ILE A 152 24.69 15.69 -5.69
CA ILE A 152 25.60 16.06 -6.77
C ILE A 152 25.38 17.55 -7.06
N PRO A 153 26.45 18.37 -7.17
CA PRO A 153 26.31 19.79 -7.51
C PRO A 153 25.53 19.99 -8.83
N PRO A 154 24.67 21.02 -8.91
CA PRO A 154 24.04 21.38 -10.18
C PRO A 154 25.08 21.84 -11.20
N PRO A 155 24.73 21.82 -12.51
CA PRO A 155 25.55 22.42 -13.55
C PRO A 155 25.88 23.90 -13.24
N THR A 156 27.01 24.38 -13.77
CA THR A 156 27.48 25.75 -13.57
C THR A 156 26.40 26.76 -13.99
N GLY A 157 25.95 27.60 -13.06
CA GLY A 157 24.92 28.62 -13.30
C GLY A 157 23.50 28.22 -12.89
N GLU A 158 23.27 26.95 -12.56
CA GLU A 158 21.97 26.47 -12.09
C GLU A 158 21.93 26.32 -10.56
N SER A 159 20.77 26.51 -9.95
CA SER A 159 20.53 26.23 -8.53
C SER A 159 20.02 24.81 -8.33
N ALA A 160 20.34 24.18 -7.19
CA ALA A 160 19.82 22.87 -6.84
C ALA A 160 18.27 22.86 -6.81
N ALA A 161 17.67 21.83 -7.41
CA ALA A 161 16.23 21.69 -7.47
C ALA A 161 15.63 21.51 -6.06
N ARG A 162 14.59 22.30 -5.75
CA ARG A 162 13.86 22.23 -4.47
C ARG A 162 12.69 21.26 -4.59
N LEU A 163 12.87 20.06 -4.03
CA LEU A 163 11.90 18.97 -4.20
C LEU A 163 10.69 19.03 -3.28
N GLY A 164 10.72 19.86 -2.23
CA GLY A 164 9.59 20.07 -1.32
C GLY A 164 8.96 18.76 -0.83
N HIS A 165 7.66 18.60 -1.07
CA HIS A 165 6.90 17.41 -0.66
C HIS A 165 7.18 16.22 -1.59
N ALA A 166 7.56 16.48 -2.85
CA ALA A 166 7.96 15.45 -3.82
C ALA A 166 9.33 14.82 -3.56
N PHE A 167 10.07 15.24 -2.51
CA PHE A 167 11.37 14.67 -2.16
C PHE A 167 11.34 13.13 -2.06
N GLU A 168 10.38 12.56 -1.31
CA GLU A 168 10.32 11.10 -1.13
C GLU A 168 9.89 10.40 -2.43
N PHE A 169 9.08 11.04 -3.27
CA PHE A 169 8.74 10.52 -4.60
C PHE A 169 9.98 10.42 -5.49
N PHE A 170 10.73 11.51 -5.65
CA PHE A 170 11.94 11.53 -6.48
C PHE A 170 13.05 10.65 -5.92
N LYS A 171 13.16 10.51 -4.60
CA LYS A 171 14.08 9.55 -3.98
C LYS A 171 13.76 8.11 -4.37
N ASN A 172 12.49 7.73 -4.42
CA ASN A 172 12.08 6.40 -4.87
C ASN A 172 12.25 6.25 -6.39
N LEU A 173 11.94 7.29 -7.18
CA LEU A 173 12.10 7.27 -8.63
C LEU A 173 13.59 7.21 -9.06
N GLU A 174 14.47 7.90 -8.34
CA GLU A 174 15.92 7.84 -8.51
C GLU A 174 16.42 6.41 -8.25
N PHE A 175 15.95 5.76 -7.19
CA PHE A 175 16.29 4.36 -6.95
C PHE A 175 15.83 3.44 -8.09
N PHE A 176 14.68 3.74 -8.69
CA PHE A 176 14.14 3.02 -9.84
C PHE A 176 14.99 3.16 -11.10
N SER A 177 15.65 4.32 -11.32
CA SER A 177 16.53 4.53 -12.48
C SER A 177 17.74 3.59 -12.51
N GLY A 178 18.08 2.99 -11.35
CA GLY A 178 19.08 1.92 -11.27
C GLY A 178 18.64 0.60 -11.92
N PHE A 179 17.33 0.37 -12.14
CA PHE A 179 16.75 -0.89 -12.64
C PHE A 179 15.92 -0.72 -13.92
N TRP A 180 15.46 0.49 -14.18
CA TRP A 180 14.67 0.88 -15.34
C TRP A 180 15.33 2.07 -16.01
N ASP A 181 15.32 2.09 -17.34
CA ASP A 181 15.80 3.25 -18.08
C ASP A 181 14.80 4.40 -17.90
N ASP A 182 15.30 5.62 -17.70
CA ASP A 182 14.47 6.82 -17.61
C ASP A 182 13.90 7.13 -19.00
N THR A 183 12.58 6.97 -19.14
CA THR A 183 11.85 7.14 -20.41
C THR A 183 11.69 8.59 -20.84
N SER A 184 12.02 9.56 -19.97
CA SER A 184 12.09 10.97 -20.34
C SER A 184 13.33 11.30 -21.18
N LEU A 185 14.33 10.42 -21.19
CA LEU A 185 15.57 10.58 -21.93
C LEU A 185 15.48 9.90 -23.31
N PRO A 186 16.24 10.39 -24.31
CA PRO A 186 16.31 9.71 -25.60
C PRO A 186 16.85 8.28 -25.43
N PRO A 187 16.35 7.31 -26.22
CA PRO A 187 16.82 5.93 -26.15
C PRO A 187 18.32 5.88 -26.41
N ARG A 188 19.02 5.14 -25.55
CA ARG A 188 20.46 4.97 -25.66
C ARG A 188 20.78 4.32 -27.01
N LYS A 189 21.67 4.93 -27.80
CA LYS A 189 22.22 4.28 -28.99
C LYS A 189 22.99 3.05 -28.51
N GLU A 190 22.50 1.86 -28.83
CA GLU A 190 23.25 0.62 -28.64
C GLU A 190 24.48 0.69 -29.54
N GLU A 191 25.68 0.75 -28.95
CA GLU A 191 26.91 0.59 -29.74
C GLU A 191 26.87 -0.80 -30.37
N PRO A 192 27.01 -0.91 -31.70
CA PRO A 192 26.90 -2.19 -32.38
C PRO A 192 27.96 -3.15 -31.83
N GLU A 193 27.52 -4.38 -31.51
CA GLU A 193 28.40 -5.45 -31.08
C GLU A 193 29.56 -5.58 -32.07
N ALA A 194 30.78 -5.27 -31.63
CA ALA A 194 31.98 -5.49 -32.43
C ALA A 194 32.14 -6.99 -32.63
N THR A 195 31.57 -7.49 -33.72
CA THR A 195 31.89 -8.78 -34.30
C THR A 195 33.39 -8.82 -34.55
N SER A 196 34.01 -9.79 -33.91
CA SER A 196 35.40 -10.18 -34.08
C SER A 196 35.80 -10.30 -35.56
N SER A 197 36.73 -9.47 -36.00
CA SER A 197 37.54 -9.75 -37.19
C SER A 197 38.90 -9.08 -37.07
N GLU A 198 39.88 -9.94 -36.77
CA GLU A 198 41.26 -9.95 -37.29
C GLU A 198 42.14 -8.69 -37.16
N ASN A 199 43.19 -8.82 -36.33
CA ASN A 199 44.43 -8.05 -36.45
C ASN A 199 45.02 -8.23 -37.86
N PRO A 200 45.70 -7.20 -38.40
CA PRO A 200 47.17 -7.25 -38.39
C PRO A 200 47.88 -5.97 -37.93
N LEU A 201 49.13 -6.20 -37.55
CA LEU A 201 50.15 -5.34 -36.92
C LEU A 201 50.54 -4.04 -37.67
N PRO A 202 51.30 -3.15 -36.99
CA PRO A 202 51.58 -1.79 -37.44
C PRO A 202 52.81 -1.70 -38.34
N SER A 203 52.79 -0.78 -39.30
CA SER A 203 53.98 -0.27 -39.97
C SER A 203 53.97 1.26 -39.98
N SER A 204 55.13 1.79 -39.67
CA SER A 204 55.51 3.16 -39.34
C SER A 204 55.57 4.12 -40.54
N GLU A 205 55.74 5.40 -40.18
CA GLU A 205 56.36 6.52 -40.92
C GLU A 205 55.43 7.61 -41.50
N ASP A 206 55.56 8.78 -40.86
CA ASP A 206 55.80 10.14 -41.38
C ASP A 206 54.96 10.72 -42.54
N GLY A 207 54.40 11.91 -42.31
CA GLY A 207 53.93 12.79 -43.40
C GLY A 207 53.08 13.97 -42.95
N GLU A 208 53.59 15.18 -43.16
CA GLU A 208 53.08 16.49 -42.79
C GLU A 208 51.76 16.96 -43.46
N LYS A 209 51.07 17.86 -42.73
CA LYS A 209 50.37 19.11 -43.14
C LYS A 209 49.07 19.09 -44.00
N GLY A 210 48.09 19.83 -43.47
CA GLY A 210 46.95 20.44 -44.17
C GLY A 210 45.85 20.80 -43.16
N THR A 211 46.01 21.87 -42.37
CA THR A 211 45.29 23.16 -42.48
C THR A 211 43.77 23.06 -42.65
N ASP A 212 43.10 23.53 -41.59
CA ASP A 212 41.85 24.29 -41.56
C ASP A 212 40.59 23.71 -42.23
N GLU A 213 39.66 23.24 -41.41
CA GLU A 213 38.36 23.92 -41.30
C GLU A 213 37.70 23.65 -39.94
N ILE A 214 37.17 24.73 -39.39
CA ILE A 214 36.64 24.91 -38.04
C ILE A 214 35.23 24.31 -38.01
N ASP A 215 35.05 23.16 -37.37
CA ASP A 215 33.72 22.64 -36.99
C ASP A 215 33.56 22.76 -35.48
N LEU A 216 33.24 23.98 -35.06
CA LEU A 216 33.19 24.43 -33.67
C LEU A 216 31.74 24.40 -33.17
N PHE A 217 31.10 23.22 -33.19
CA PHE A 217 29.88 22.96 -32.44
C PHE A 217 29.87 21.53 -31.86
N SER A 218 30.35 21.46 -30.61
CA SER A 218 29.88 20.55 -29.55
C SER A 218 29.99 19.04 -29.77
N LYS A 219 31.22 18.51 -29.75
CA LYS A 219 31.46 17.23 -29.04
C LYS A 219 31.44 17.53 -27.55
N GLU A 220 30.27 17.43 -26.92
CA GLU A 220 30.24 17.35 -25.46
C GLU A 220 30.93 16.04 -25.06
N ASP A 221 32.04 16.16 -24.32
CA ASP A 221 32.65 15.01 -23.66
C ASP A 221 31.58 14.29 -22.82
N PRO A 222 31.46 12.95 -22.91
CA PRO A 222 30.42 12.23 -22.20
C PRO A 222 30.58 12.46 -20.69
N VAL A 223 29.50 12.92 -20.06
CA VAL A 223 29.43 13.15 -18.61
C VAL A 223 30.03 11.93 -17.89
N PRO A 224 31.08 12.11 -17.05
CA PRO A 224 31.70 11.00 -16.34
C PRO A 224 30.64 10.14 -15.64
N ALA A 225 30.77 8.81 -15.71
CA ALA A 225 29.74 7.90 -15.19
C ALA A 225 29.33 8.18 -13.74
N HIS A 226 30.27 8.63 -12.90
CA HIS A 226 30.01 9.00 -11.50
C HIS A 226 29.12 10.24 -11.33
N LEU A 227 28.99 11.08 -12.35
CA LEU A 227 28.10 12.24 -12.41
C LEU A 227 26.77 11.92 -13.12
N SER A 228 26.63 10.73 -13.70
CA SER A 228 25.39 10.28 -14.34
C SER A 228 24.37 9.83 -13.29
N THR A 229 23.20 10.47 -13.30
CA THR A 229 22.10 10.15 -12.37
C THR A 229 21.21 9.01 -12.87
N HIS A 230 21.22 8.74 -14.17
CA HIS A 230 20.24 7.90 -14.88
C HIS A 230 20.79 6.56 -15.35
N GLN A 231 21.88 6.09 -14.73
CA GLN A 231 22.56 4.89 -15.18
C GLN A 231 21.89 3.63 -14.62
N ARG A 232 21.21 2.89 -15.50
CA ARG A 232 20.72 1.55 -15.19
C ARG A 232 21.87 0.59 -14.95
N THR A 233 21.80 -0.13 -13.84
CA THR A 233 22.80 -1.13 -13.41
C THR A 233 22.21 -2.54 -13.32
N GLY A 234 20.89 -2.64 -13.11
CA GLY A 234 20.15 -3.89 -13.01
C GLY A 234 19.00 -3.99 -14.02
N ASN A 235 18.16 -5.00 -13.82
CA ASN A 235 16.91 -5.17 -14.57
C ASN A 235 15.70 -5.09 -13.62
N GLY A 236 14.50 -4.97 -14.18
CA GLY A 236 13.27 -4.81 -13.41
C GLY A 236 12.99 -5.98 -12.45
N ALA A 237 13.43 -7.20 -12.77
CA ALA A 237 13.24 -8.37 -11.91
C ALA A 237 14.12 -8.32 -10.64
N GLN A 238 15.24 -7.60 -10.68
CA GLN A 238 16.14 -7.41 -9.54
C GLN A 238 15.67 -6.31 -8.58
N LEU A 239 14.73 -5.45 -8.99
CA LEU A 239 14.16 -4.43 -8.12
C LEU A 239 13.40 -5.12 -6.96
N PRO A 240 13.66 -4.79 -5.68
CA PRO A 240 12.95 -5.40 -4.57
C PRO A 240 11.46 -4.98 -4.51
N PRO A 241 10.53 -5.89 -4.16
CA PRO A 241 9.09 -5.62 -4.07
C PRO A 241 8.70 -4.38 -3.26
N GLU A 242 9.38 -4.13 -2.14
CA GLU A 242 9.03 -3.10 -1.17
C GLU A 242 9.19 -1.70 -1.76
N TYR A 243 10.22 -1.48 -2.58
CA TYR A 243 10.45 -0.19 -3.23
C TYR A 243 9.39 0.14 -4.27
N ARG A 244 8.78 -0.87 -4.90
CA ARG A 244 7.65 -0.65 -5.81
C ARG A 244 6.45 -0.06 -5.07
N GLN A 245 6.19 -0.59 -3.88
CA GLN A 245 5.17 -0.04 -3.01
C GLN A 245 5.55 1.36 -2.49
N HIS A 246 6.82 1.63 -2.19
CA HIS A 246 7.27 2.94 -1.72
C HIS A 246 7.10 4.05 -2.77
N LEU A 247 7.43 3.78 -4.04
CA LEU A 247 7.21 4.73 -5.13
C LEU A 247 5.73 5.10 -5.24
N LEU A 248 4.85 4.10 -5.33
CA LEU A 248 3.41 4.33 -5.41
C LEU A 248 2.86 5.04 -4.16
N THR A 249 3.32 4.64 -2.98
CA THR A 249 2.90 5.22 -1.71
C THR A 249 3.32 6.67 -1.59
N SER A 250 4.55 7.03 -1.97
CA SER A 250 5.04 8.40 -1.94
C SER A 250 4.29 9.28 -2.95
N PHE A 251 4.03 8.77 -4.16
CA PHE A 251 3.21 9.46 -5.16
C PHE A 251 1.79 9.74 -4.67
N VAL A 252 1.09 8.74 -4.13
CA VAL A 252 -0.29 8.94 -3.63
C VAL A 252 -0.32 9.81 -2.37
N LYS A 253 0.67 9.69 -1.48
CA LYS A 253 0.77 10.50 -0.26
C LYS A 253 0.89 11.99 -0.54
N LEU A 254 1.52 12.40 -1.64
CA LEU A 254 1.62 13.81 -2.05
C LEU A 254 0.27 14.52 -2.06
N VAL A 255 -0.77 13.80 -2.49
CA VAL A 255 -2.13 14.31 -2.56
C VAL A 255 -2.91 13.92 -1.30
N ALA A 256 -2.90 12.63 -0.93
CA ALA A 256 -3.76 12.13 0.14
C ALA A 256 -3.50 12.82 1.49
N TYR A 257 -2.25 13.21 1.76
CA TYR A 257 -1.88 13.90 3.00
C TYR A 257 -2.56 15.26 3.15
N ASP A 258 -2.67 16.02 2.06
CA ASP A 258 -3.32 17.34 2.05
C ASP A 258 -4.83 17.25 2.32
N PHE A 259 -5.45 16.07 2.09
CA PHE A 259 -6.85 15.78 2.46
C PHE A 259 -7.00 15.17 3.88
N GLY A 260 -5.93 15.12 4.68
CA GLY A 260 -5.94 14.52 6.02
C GLY A 260 -5.93 12.99 6.02
N CYS A 261 -5.53 12.38 4.90
CA CYS A 261 -5.46 10.93 4.72
C CYS A 261 -4.01 10.45 4.66
N ASN A 262 -3.80 9.17 4.97
CA ASN A 262 -2.49 8.55 4.91
C ASN A 262 -2.60 7.12 4.40
N VAL A 263 -1.58 6.70 3.65
CA VAL A 263 -1.45 5.30 3.22
C VAL A 263 -0.89 4.50 4.38
N SER A 264 -1.64 3.50 4.83
CA SER A 264 -1.22 2.61 5.92
C SER A 264 -1.17 1.16 5.47
N LEU A 265 -0.11 0.47 5.89
CA LEU A 265 -0.02 -0.97 5.76
C LEU A 265 -1.09 -1.64 6.66
N PRO A 266 -1.80 -2.65 6.16
CA PRO A 266 -2.71 -3.44 6.98
C PRO A 266 -1.98 -4.09 8.15
N ARG A 267 -2.51 -3.93 9.37
CA ARG A 267 -1.98 -4.60 10.58
C ARG A 267 -2.43 -6.05 10.70
N SER A 268 -3.56 -6.37 10.07
CA SER A 268 -4.10 -7.71 9.91
C SER A 268 -4.10 -8.05 8.43
N GLU A 269 -3.93 -9.34 8.10
CA GLU A 269 -3.96 -9.80 6.72
C GLU A 269 -5.30 -9.44 6.05
N PRO A 270 -5.30 -8.70 4.93
CA PRO A 270 -6.51 -8.36 4.21
C PRO A 270 -7.13 -9.60 3.54
N ARG A 271 -8.37 -9.93 3.91
CA ARG A 271 -9.09 -11.14 3.45
C ARG A 271 -10.46 -10.80 2.90
N LEU A 272 -10.68 -11.11 1.62
CA LEU A 272 -12.00 -11.07 0.99
C LEU A 272 -12.77 -12.32 1.38
N TYR A 273 -13.80 -12.20 2.21
CA TYR A 273 -14.57 -13.34 2.70
C TYR A 273 -15.63 -13.78 1.71
N LEU A 274 -15.78 -15.10 1.59
CA LEU A 274 -16.76 -15.75 0.74
C LEU A 274 -17.55 -16.75 1.58
N THR A 275 -18.78 -16.39 1.94
CA THR A 275 -19.68 -17.22 2.71
C THR A 275 -20.70 -17.87 1.77
N PRO A 276 -20.73 -19.21 1.66
CA PRO A 276 -21.70 -19.88 0.81
C PRO A 276 -23.12 -19.75 1.44
N PRO A 277 -24.18 -19.79 0.62
CA PRO A 277 -25.56 -19.66 1.12
C PRO A 277 -26.00 -20.82 2.01
N SER A 278 -25.39 -22.01 1.86
CA SER A 278 -25.66 -23.14 2.73
C SER A 278 -24.71 -23.15 3.93
N PRO A 279 -25.23 -23.20 5.17
CA PRO A 279 -24.41 -23.21 6.40
C PRO A 279 -23.59 -24.50 6.57
N SER A 280 -23.85 -25.53 5.75
CA SER A 280 -23.10 -26.79 5.76
C SER A 280 -21.70 -26.67 5.13
N LYS A 281 -21.45 -25.62 4.34
CA LYS A 281 -20.17 -25.37 3.68
C LYS A 281 -19.39 -24.28 4.41
N PRO A 282 -18.07 -24.44 4.59
CA PRO A 282 -17.27 -23.46 5.31
C PRO A 282 -17.11 -22.16 4.50
N THR A 283 -17.04 -21.03 5.22
CA THR A 283 -16.57 -19.76 4.68
C THR A 283 -15.11 -19.91 4.22
N SER A 284 -14.80 -19.41 3.04
CA SER A 284 -13.43 -19.30 2.53
C SER A 284 -13.03 -17.83 2.36
N HIS A 285 -11.79 -17.57 1.97
CA HIS A 285 -11.34 -16.21 1.70
C HIS A 285 -10.24 -16.17 0.63
N PHE A 286 -10.13 -15.03 -0.04
CA PHE A 286 -8.96 -14.68 -0.86
C PHE A 286 -8.10 -13.66 -0.11
N ASN A 287 -6.78 -13.87 -0.13
CA ASN A 287 -5.82 -12.94 0.43
C ASN A 287 -5.51 -11.81 -0.55
N SER A 288 -5.19 -10.63 -0.03
CA SER A 288 -4.74 -9.49 -0.82
C SER A 288 -3.51 -8.83 -0.21
N SER A 289 -2.57 -8.43 -1.05
CA SER A 289 -1.45 -7.56 -0.69
C SER A 289 -1.79 -6.07 -0.80
N ALA A 290 -3.08 -5.73 -0.99
CA ALA A 290 -3.51 -4.35 -1.09
C ALA A 290 -3.20 -3.57 0.20
N THR A 291 -2.73 -2.35 0.02
CA THR A 291 -2.71 -1.34 1.08
C THR A 291 -3.88 -0.41 0.92
N PHE A 292 -4.14 0.39 1.95
CA PHE A 292 -5.32 1.24 1.97
C PHE A 292 -4.95 2.67 2.34
N ILE A 293 -5.71 3.60 1.76
CA ILE A 293 -5.74 4.99 2.17
C ILE A 293 -6.75 5.09 3.30
N PHE A 294 -6.33 5.62 4.44
CA PHE A 294 -7.23 5.89 5.56
C PHE A 294 -7.20 7.37 5.91
N ARG A 295 -8.34 7.87 6.39
CA ARG A 295 -8.43 9.18 7.00
C ARG A 295 -7.85 9.15 8.42
N THR A 296 -7.12 10.19 8.77
CA THR A 296 -6.67 10.39 10.16
C THR A 296 -7.84 10.92 10.98
N PRO A 297 -8.15 10.34 12.16
CA PRO A 297 -9.18 10.89 13.04
C PRO A 297 -8.91 12.36 13.37
N THR A 298 -9.97 13.16 13.45
CA THR A 298 -9.87 14.56 13.90
C THR A 298 -9.55 14.67 15.39
N ASP A 299 -9.91 13.64 16.15
CA ASP A 299 -9.65 13.60 17.58
C ASP A 299 -8.19 13.24 17.89
N ARG A 300 -7.50 14.14 18.61
CA ARG A 300 -6.05 14.06 18.86
C ARG A 300 -5.65 12.80 19.63
N SER A 301 -6.51 12.31 20.53
CA SER A 301 -6.26 11.11 21.33
C SER A 301 -6.21 9.86 20.46
N SER A 302 -7.18 9.68 19.55
CA SER A 302 -7.22 8.52 18.66
C SER A 302 -6.15 8.58 17.58
N ALA A 303 -5.86 9.77 17.04
CA ALA A 303 -4.74 9.95 16.11
C ALA A 303 -3.41 9.52 16.76
N ARG A 304 -3.14 9.95 18.01
CA ARG A 304 -1.97 9.50 18.78
C ARG A 304 -2.01 8.01 19.14
N GLY A 305 -3.21 7.45 19.33
CA GLY A 305 -3.43 6.02 19.53
C GLY A 305 -3.16 5.16 18.28
N GLY A 306 -2.90 5.79 17.13
CA GLY A 306 -2.70 5.10 15.85
C GLY A 306 -3.98 4.52 15.28
N ILE A 307 -5.13 5.07 15.66
CA ILE A 307 -6.43 4.74 15.09
C ILE A 307 -6.55 5.39 13.72
N VAL A 308 -7.16 4.69 12.77
CA VAL A 308 -7.41 5.16 11.41
C VAL A 308 -8.87 4.95 11.02
N GLU A 309 -9.39 5.75 10.09
CA GLU A 309 -10.80 5.70 9.65
C GLU A 309 -10.89 5.40 8.16
N GLY A 310 -11.78 4.49 7.74
CA GLY A 310 -11.98 4.16 6.32
C GLY A 310 -12.15 2.66 6.07
N PRO A 311 -11.61 2.10 4.97
CA PRO A 311 -10.72 2.71 3.99
C PRO A 311 -11.40 3.70 3.04
N VAL A 312 -10.64 4.68 2.55
CA VAL A 312 -11.05 5.68 1.53
C VAL A 312 -10.88 5.11 0.12
N ALA A 313 -9.74 4.45 -0.13
CA ALA A 313 -9.40 3.77 -1.37
C ALA A 313 -8.37 2.67 -1.08
N SER A 314 -8.13 1.81 -2.07
CA SER A 314 -7.06 0.81 -2.02
C SER A 314 -5.91 1.17 -2.96
N ILE A 315 -4.76 0.59 -2.68
CA ILE A 315 -3.54 0.72 -3.46
C ILE A 315 -3.00 -0.69 -3.67
N SER A 316 -2.65 -1.02 -4.91
CA SER A 316 -2.15 -2.36 -5.24
C SER A 316 -0.95 -2.26 -6.17
N CYS A 317 0.18 -2.78 -5.72
CA CYS A 317 1.42 -2.77 -6.47
C CYS A 317 1.83 -4.20 -6.84
N ARG A 318 2.21 -4.42 -8.10
CA ARG A 318 2.62 -5.74 -8.59
C ARG A 318 4.11 -5.98 -8.40
N THR A 319 4.45 -7.21 -8.06
CA THR A 319 5.83 -7.72 -8.09
C THR A 319 6.20 -8.24 -9.47
N SER A 320 5.22 -8.70 -10.25
CA SER A 320 5.37 -9.08 -11.65
C SER A 320 5.82 -7.88 -12.48
N THR A 321 6.82 -8.10 -13.32
CA THR A 321 7.43 -7.07 -14.16
C THR A 321 6.97 -7.11 -15.61
N VAL A 322 6.53 -8.29 -16.08
CA VAL A 322 6.09 -8.55 -17.46
C VAL A 322 4.82 -9.41 -17.43
N PHE A 323 3.85 -9.07 -18.27
CA PHE A 323 2.61 -9.83 -18.45
C PHE A 323 2.59 -10.39 -19.88
N ALA A 324 3.26 -11.54 -20.06
CA ALA A 324 3.48 -12.13 -21.37
C ALA A 324 2.30 -12.99 -21.85
N THR A 325 1.57 -13.58 -20.90
CA THR A 325 0.48 -14.52 -21.18
C THR A 325 -0.88 -13.97 -20.78
N GLU A 326 -1.94 -14.50 -21.40
CA GLU A 326 -3.31 -14.18 -20.98
C GLU A 326 -3.60 -14.63 -19.55
N ALA A 327 -3.03 -15.76 -19.11
CA ALA A 327 -3.21 -16.26 -17.74
C ALA A 327 -2.66 -15.28 -16.70
N GLU A 328 -1.49 -14.67 -16.97
CA GLU A 328 -0.92 -13.62 -16.13
C GLU A 328 -1.82 -12.38 -16.11
N SER A 329 -2.35 -11.97 -17.27
CA SER A 329 -3.28 -10.83 -17.36
C SER A 329 -4.59 -11.08 -16.60
N ARG A 330 -5.13 -12.31 -16.65
CA ARG A 330 -6.32 -12.70 -15.87
C ARG A 330 -6.04 -12.72 -14.38
N LEU A 331 -4.90 -13.28 -13.96
CA LEU A 331 -4.49 -13.26 -12.56
C LEU A 331 -4.31 -11.83 -12.04
N ASP A 332 -3.77 -10.94 -12.89
CA ASP A 332 -3.61 -9.54 -12.55
C ASP A 332 -4.95 -8.85 -12.25
N LEU A 333 -5.90 -8.99 -13.18
CA LEU A 333 -7.26 -8.47 -13.03
C LEU A 333 -7.94 -9.07 -11.79
N ALA A 334 -7.80 -10.37 -11.55
CA ALA A 334 -8.34 -11.02 -10.37
C ALA A 334 -7.81 -10.39 -9.06
N ARG A 335 -6.52 -10.03 -9.01
CA ARG A 335 -5.94 -9.35 -7.83
C ARG A 335 -6.53 -7.96 -7.62
N GLU A 336 -6.80 -7.21 -8.68
CA GLU A 336 -7.46 -5.91 -8.58
C GLU A 336 -8.90 -6.04 -8.11
N VAL A 337 -9.65 -6.99 -8.69
CA VAL A 337 -11.02 -7.30 -8.29
C VAL A 337 -11.08 -7.70 -6.82
N VAL A 338 -10.16 -8.55 -6.37
CA VAL A 338 -10.07 -8.92 -4.94
C VAL A 338 -9.79 -7.68 -4.08
N ALA A 339 -8.85 -6.81 -4.45
CA ALA A 339 -8.56 -5.59 -3.70
C ALA A 339 -9.77 -4.64 -3.61
N VAL A 340 -10.50 -4.49 -4.70
CA VAL A 340 -11.71 -3.66 -4.79
C VAL A 340 -12.85 -4.22 -3.93
N LEU A 341 -13.20 -5.50 -4.13
CA LEU A 341 -14.28 -6.14 -3.37
C LEU A 341 -13.94 -6.22 -1.88
N LEU A 342 -12.67 -6.40 -1.54
CA LEU A 342 -12.20 -6.34 -0.16
C LEU A 342 -12.35 -4.95 0.45
N THR A 343 -12.06 -3.90 -0.31
CA THR A 343 -12.27 -2.52 0.12
C THR A 343 -13.76 -2.26 0.38
N ALA A 344 -14.62 -2.75 -0.50
CA ALA A 344 -16.07 -2.69 -0.33
C ALA A 344 -16.54 -3.43 0.93
N GLN A 345 -16.05 -4.66 1.16
CA GLN A 345 -16.32 -5.39 2.41
C GLN A 345 -15.79 -4.66 3.65
N HIS A 346 -14.60 -4.05 3.58
CA HIS A 346 -14.09 -3.26 4.70
C HIS A 346 -15.00 -2.07 5.00
N ARG A 347 -15.53 -1.39 3.97
CA ARG A 347 -16.46 -0.26 4.14
C ARG A 347 -17.83 -0.72 4.66
N SER A 348 -18.31 -1.92 4.30
CA SER A 348 -19.58 -2.49 4.78
C SER A 348 -19.55 -2.95 6.25
N ARG A 349 -18.36 -3.07 6.86
CA ARG A 349 -18.20 -3.38 8.30
C ARG A 349 -18.65 -2.24 9.23
N SER A 350 -18.97 -1.07 8.69
CA SER A 350 -19.38 0.08 9.50
C SER A 350 -20.59 -0.23 10.37
N GLY A 351 -20.48 0.08 11.66
CA GLY A 351 -21.51 -0.22 12.66
C GLY A 351 -21.71 -1.72 12.95
N ARG A 352 -20.93 -2.61 12.36
CA ARG A 352 -21.01 -4.06 12.57
C ARG A 352 -19.94 -4.53 13.57
N THR A 353 -20.16 -5.71 14.14
CA THR A 353 -19.19 -6.43 14.95
C THR A 353 -18.70 -7.66 14.20
N GLU A 354 -17.42 -8.01 14.38
CA GLU A 354 -16.86 -9.21 13.77
C GLU A 354 -17.54 -10.45 14.36
N LYS A 355 -18.15 -11.27 13.50
CA LYS A 355 -18.66 -12.60 13.87
C LYS A 355 -17.58 -13.62 13.59
N ARG A 356 -16.95 -14.18 14.63
CA ARG A 356 -15.89 -15.18 14.44
C ARG A 356 -16.49 -16.57 14.26
N PHE A 357 -15.90 -17.35 13.35
CA PHE A 357 -16.31 -18.74 13.16
C PHE A 357 -16.10 -19.54 14.45
N GLY A 358 -17.14 -20.24 14.89
CA GLY A 358 -17.09 -21.01 16.14
C GLY A 358 -17.16 -20.18 17.41
N GLU A 359 -17.35 -18.86 17.32
CA GLU A 359 -17.61 -18.03 18.50
C GLU A 359 -18.85 -18.52 19.21
N ASN A 360 -18.71 -18.79 20.52
CA ASN A 360 -19.75 -19.36 21.38
C ASN A 360 -20.22 -20.77 20.98
N ALA A 361 -19.61 -21.42 19.98
CA ALA A 361 -19.95 -22.79 19.63
C ALA A 361 -19.53 -23.76 20.74
N TRP A 362 -20.32 -24.80 20.97
CA TRP A 362 -20.07 -25.78 22.04
C TRP A 362 -18.67 -26.41 21.92
N TRP A 363 -18.20 -26.64 20.70
CA TRP A 363 -16.93 -27.27 20.40
C TRP A 363 -15.72 -26.33 20.58
N ALA A 364 -15.96 -25.03 20.79
CA ALA A 364 -14.97 -24.01 21.10
C ALA A 364 -15.03 -23.51 22.55
N THR A 365 -16.14 -23.75 23.24
CA THR A 365 -16.37 -23.31 24.62
C THR A 365 -16.24 -24.45 25.63
N LYS A 366 -16.52 -25.70 25.23
CA LYS A 366 -16.42 -26.89 26.11
C LYS A 366 -15.18 -27.74 25.80
N PRO A 367 -14.43 -28.19 26.82
CA PRO A 367 -13.36 -29.19 26.65
C PRO A 367 -13.90 -30.49 26.04
N ARG A 368 -13.16 -31.10 25.10
CA ARG A 368 -13.67 -32.23 24.30
C ARG A 368 -13.46 -33.62 24.91
N TRP A 369 -12.55 -33.76 25.87
CA TRP A 369 -12.15 -35.07 26.41
C TRP A 369 -12.66 -35.22 27.83
N GLY A 370 -13.44 -36.28 28.07
CA GLY A 370 -14.10 -36.55 29.34
C GLY A 370 -13.18 -36.36 30.54
N GLY A 371 -13.46 -35.34 31.33
CA GLY A 371 -12.72 -35.01 32.53
C GLY A 371 -13.27 -33.72 33.10
N GLY A 372 -13.40 -33.66 34.43
CA GLY A 372 -13.44 -32.39 35.14
C GLY A 372 -12.14 -31.60 34.90
N PRO A 373 -11.66 -30.79 35.85
CA PRO A 373 -10.35 -30.15 35.71
C PRO A 373 -9.26 -31.23 35.65
N GLY A 374 -9.01 -31.78 34.45
CA GLY A 374 -8.16 -32.93 34.23
C GLY A 374 -6.75 -32.63 34.68
N GLY A 375 -6.18 -33.54 35.47
CA GLY A 375 -4.82 -33.47 36.00
C GLY A 375 -3.74 -33.37 34.90
N PRO A 376 -2.48 -33.22 35.32
CA PRO A 376 -1.35 -33.06 34.40
C PRO A 376 -1.29 -34.23 33.41
N ILE A 377 -1.05 -33.91 32.13
CA ILE A 377 -0.87 -34.89 31.05
C ILE A 377 0.62 -34.95 30.70
N GLY A 378 1.18 -36.16 30.58
CA GLY A 378 2.59 -36.39 30.21
C GLY A 378 3.55 -36.48 31.41
N ARG A 379 4.84 -36.22 31.18
CA ARG A 379 5.95 -36.29 32.19
C ARG A 379 5.77 -35.44 33.44
N GLU A 380 4.72 -34.61 33.50
CA GLU A 380 4.37 -33.80 34.66
C GLU A 380 3.59 -34.63 35.73
N ALA A 381 2.95 -35.74 35.34
CA ALA A 381 2.37 -36.71 36.27
C ALA A 381 3.43 -37.53 37.02
N GLU A 382 4.60 -37.77 36.39
CA GLU A 382 5.72 -38.48 37.04
C GLU A 382 6.42 -37.65 38.12
N LYS A 383 6.23 -36.32 38.13
CA LYS A 383 6.82 -35.44 39.15
C LYS A 383 5.94 -35.23 40.39
N SER A 384 4.68 -35.62 40.34
CA SER A 384 3.76 -35.50 41.48
C SER A 384 3.82 -36.68 42.46
N ASP A 385 4.51 -37.78 42.10
CA ASP A 385 4.57 -39.01 42.89
C ASP A 385 5.88 -39.18 43.70
N GLU A 386 6.52 -38.09 44.13
CA GLU A 386 7.52 -38.16 45.21
C GLU A 386 6.84 -37.90 46.56
N PRO A 387 6.56 -38.92 47.39
CA PRO A 387 6.00 -38.73 48.72
C PRO A 387 7.07 -38.19 49.66
N SER A 388 6.99 -36.91 50.03
CA SER A 388 7.73 -36.37 51.17
C SER A 388 7.10 -36.89 52.47
N SER A 389 7.56 -38.04 52.97
CA SER A 389 7.15 -38.56 54.27
C SER A 389 8.08 -38.07 55.39
N THR A 390 7.47 -37.31 56.30
CA THR A 390 7.67 -37.28 57.78
C THR A 390 8.96 -36.72 58.41
N THR A 391 8.77 -35.55 59.02
CA THR A 391 8.95 -35.25 60.46
C THR A 391 10.37 -35.15 61.04
N LYS A 392 10.74 -33.94 61.47
CA LYS A 392 11.31 -33.68 62.81
C LYS A 392 11.10 -32.23 63.25
N LEU A 393 10.92 -32.13 64.56
CA LEU A 393 10.40 -31.06 65.40
C LEU A 393 11.49 -30.03 65.79
N ALA A 394 11.02 -28.81 66.11
CA ALA A 394 11.48 -27.93 67.20
C ALA A 394 12.16 -26.58 66.88
N SER A 395 11.64 -25.57 67.61
CA SER A 395 12.26 -24.36 68.19
C SER A 395 12.60 -23.14 67.31
N ALA A 396 11.73 -22.12 67.47
CA ALA A 396 12.01 -20.75 67.92
C ALA A 396 13.32 -20.04 67.54
N VAL A 397 13.22 -18.81 67.02
CA VAL A 397 13.49 -17.51 67.69
C VAL A 397 13.47 -16.38 66.62
N GLU A 398 12.85 -15.25 66.99
CA GLU A 398 13.05 -13.81 66.65
C GLU A 398 14.28 -13.43 65.78
N GLU A 399 14.43 -12.31 65.07
CA GLU A 399 13.73 -11.05 64.75
C GLU A 399 14.70 -10.29 63.80
N ALA A 400 14.25 -9.18 63.20
CA ALA A 400 15.05 -8.02 62.72
C ALA A 400 15.35 -7.90 61.21
N THR A 401 14.68 -6.91 60.61
CA THR A 401 15.07 -6.10 59.44
C THR A 401 16.07 -4.97 59.83
N PRO A 402 16.45 -4.05 58.91
CA PRO A 402 17.48 -4.05 57.86
C PRO A 402 18.62 -3.03 58.20
N PRO A 403 19.56 -2.62 57.30
CA PRO A 403 19.31 -1.40 56.51
C PRO A 403 20.06 -1.27 55.16
N ALA A 404 19.73 -0.20 54.44
CA ALA A 404 20.22 0.23 53.13
C ALA A 404 21.50 1.08 53.20
N VAL A 405 22.30 1.15 52.11
CA VAL A 405 23.14 2.32 51.78
C VAL A 405 23.43 2.47 50.26
N SER A 406 23.21 3.72 49.78
CA SER A 406 23.98 4.54 48.80
C SER A 406 24.06 4.22 47.28
N GLU A 407 23.40 5.10 46.52
CA GLU A 407 23.74 5.77 45.22
C GLU A 407 25.21 6.32 45.14
N PRO A 408 25.76 6.93 44.04
CA PRO A 408 25.14 7.46 42.80
C PRO A 408 25.94 7.32 41.46
N LEU A 409 25.41 7.95 40.39
CA LEU A 409 26.05 8.49 39.17
C LEU A 409 26.24 7.56 37.94
N ARG A 410 25.43 7.77 36.90
CA ARG A 410 25.87 8.56 35.71
C ARG A 410 24.75 8.84 34.70
N SER A 411 24.60 10.13 34.50
CA SER A 411 23.98 10.87 33.40
C SER A 411 24.64 10.56 32.04
N ILE A 412 24.01 11.07 30.96
CA ILE A 412 24.45 11.12 29.54
C ILE A 412 23.93 9.99 28.62
N ALA A 413 22.66 9.57 28.77
CA ALA A 413 21.98 8.74 27.76
C ALA A 413 20.50 9.09 27.53
N ALA A 414 19.94 10.06 28.26
CA ALA A 414 18.51 10.37 28.24
C ALA A 414 18.10 11.44 27.21
N GLU A 415 19.07 12.13 26.59
CA GLU A 415 18.77 13.36 25.83
C GLU A 415 18.71 13.16 24.29
N THR A 416 19.21 12.05 23.76
CA THR A 416 19.13 11.74 22.31
C THR A 416 17.92 10.89 21.91
N LYS A 417 17.03 10.53 22.85
CA LYS A 417 15.89 9.63 22.61
C LYS A 417 14.54 10.32 22.37
N ARG A 418 14.49 11.66 22.33
CA ARG A 418 13.24 12.43 22.15
C ARG A 418 12.91 12.87 20.71
N MET A 419 13.73 12.52 19.70
CA MET A 419 13.53 13.04 18.32
C MET A 419 13.02 12.05 17.26
N PHE A 420 12.88 10.74 17.56
CA PHE A 420 12.28 9.78 16.60
C PHE A 420 11.30 8.85 17.31
N GLY A 421 10.00 9.12 17.17
CA GLY A 421 8.89 8.41 17.79
C GLY A 421 8.62 7.03 17.19
N ILE A 422 9.53 6.09 17.39
CA ILE A 422 9.33 4.66 17.09
C ILE A 422 9.41 3.89 18.40
N ASN A 423 8.25 3.47 18.92
CA ASN A 423 8.13 2.61 20.10
C ASN A 423 8.55 1.18 19.75
N ALA A 424 9.85 0.93 19.70
CA ALA A 424 10.42 -0.41 19.78
C ALA A 424 10.79 -0.70 21.25
N SER A 425 9.91 -1.40 21.97
CA SER A 425 10.18 -1.86 23.33
C SER A 425 11.10 -3.09 23.27
N LEU A 426 12.37 -2.93 23.62
CA LEU A 426 13.24 -4.06 23.95
C LEU A 426 12.85 -4.65 25.33
N PRO A 427 12.95 -5.97 25.53
CA PRO A 427 12.46 -6.63 26.73
C PRO A 427 13.40 -6.39 27.92
N GLY A 428 12.99 -5.50 28.83
CA GLY A 428 13.56 -5.41 30.17
C GLY A 428 13.26 -6.67 30.96
N LYS A 429 14.26 -7.19 31.65
CA LYS A 429 14.21 -8.40 32.50
C LYS A 429 13.02 -8.33 33.46
N ARG A 430 11.97 -9.11 33.19
CA ARG A 430 10.86 -9.32 34.13
C ARG A 430 11.28 -10.33 35.18
N ALA A 431 11.06 -9.97 36.44
CA ALA A 431 11.12 -10.85 37.59
C ALA A 431 10.38 -12.16 37.31
N LYS A 432 10.94 -13.29 37.76
CA LYS A 432 10.36 -14.63 37.67
C LYS A 432 8.95 -14.61 38.29
N ARG A 433 7.93 -14.43 37.46
CA ARG A 433 6.57 -14.85 37.81
C ARG A 433 6.57 -16.37 37.86
N LEU A 434 5.95 -16.90 38.91
CA LEU A 434 5.72 -18.32 39.13
C LEU A 434 5.12 -18.94 37.85
N LYS A 435 5.58 -20.15 37.53
CA LYS A 435 5.41 -20.82 36.24
C LYS A 435 3.97 -21.33 36.05
N GLU A 436 3.03 -20.43 35.79
CA GLU A 436 1.62 -20.73 35.41
C GLU A 436 1.45 -21.13 33.93
N GLY A 437 2.52 -21.03 33.13
CA GLY A 437 2.44 -21.15 31.67
C GLY A 437 2.14 -22.55 31.12
N ASN A 438 2.45 -23.63 31.84
CA ASN A 438 2.23 -24.98 31.32
C ASN A 438 0.75 -25.37 31.35
N MET A 439 0.01 -25.01 32.41
CA MET A 439 -1.43 -25.25 32.55
C MET A 439 -2.25 -24.57 31.44
N GLN A 440 -1.94 -23.32 31.11
CA GLN A 440 -2.61 -22.58 30.03
C GLN A 440 -2.40 -23.23 28.66
N ILE A 441 -1.23 -23.82 28.39
CA ILE A 441 -0.96 -24.53 27.14
C ILE A 441 -1.84 -25.79 27.04
N TYR A 442 -1.95 -26.58 28.12
CA TYR A 442 -2.82 -27.76 28.14
C TYR A 442 -4.31 -27.40 28.04
N GLU A 443 -4.74 -26.30 28.68
CA GLU A 443 -6.11 -25.79 28.52
C GLU A 443 -6.38 -25.33 27.09
N ASN A 444 -5.43 -24.66 26.44
CA ASN A 444 -5.53 -24.26 25.04
C ASN A 444 -5.48 -25.46 24.09
N TYR A 445 -4.80 -26.56 24.45
CA TYR A 445 -4.84 -27.80 23.68
C TYR A 445 -6.17 -28.55 23.83
N ARG A 446 -6.77 -28.53 25.03
CA ARG A 446 -8.06 -29.17 25.33
C ARG A 446 -9.27 -28.42 24.75
N LYS A 447 -9.13 -27.12 24.47
CA LYS A 447 -10.16 -26.25 23.88
C LYS A 447 -9.80 -25.92 22.43
N MET A 448 -10.68 -26.21 21.48
CA MET A 448 -10.49 -25.72 20.11
C MET A 448 -10.86 -24.24 20.08
N LEU A 449 -9.87 -23.36 20.25
CA LEU A 449 -10.12 -21.92 20.25
C LEU A 449 -10.65 -21.48 18.87
N PRO A 450 -11.61 -20.53 18.83
CA PRO A 450 -12.02 -19.94 17.56
C PRO A 450 -10.81 -19.20 16.94
N PRO A 451 -10.81 -19.01 15.61
CA PRO A 451 -9.79 -18.21 14.95
C PRO A 451 -9.63 -16.83 15.60
N SER A 452 -8.41 -16.29 15.53
CA SER A 452 -8.14 -14.92 15.97
C SER A 452 -9.01 -13.92 15.20
N ALA A 453 -9.35 -12.80 15.85
CA ALA A 453 -9.99 -11.67 15.18
C ALA A 453 -9.18 -11.25 13.95
N THR A 454 -9.86 -11.08 12.84
CA THR A 454 -9.29 -10.70 11.53
C THR A 454 -9.54 -9.23 11.24
N TRP A 455 -10.49 -8.62 11.94
CA TRP A 455 -10.74 -7.18 11.85
C TRP A 455 -9.69 -6.43 12.66
N ASP A 456 -9.19 -5.34 12.08
CA ASP A 456 -8.19 -4.52 12.73
C ASP A 456 -8.81 -3.64 13.82
N ARG A 457 -8.44 -3.90 15.08
CA ARG A 457 -8.94 -3.18 16.27
C ARG A 457 -8.59 -1.70 16.28
N ARG A 458 -7.59 -1.26 15.51
CA ARG A 458 -7.20 0.15 15.36
C ARG A 458 -7.79 0.81 14.11
N THR A 459 -8.71 0.14 13.43
CA THR A 459 -9.41 0.70 12.27
C THR A 459 -10.88 0.89 12.59
N ARG A 460 -11.38 2.12 12.50
CA ARG A 460 -12.81 2.41 12.49
C ARG A 460 -13.30 2.24 11.05
N TYR A 461 -13.92 1.10 10.77
CA TYR A 461 -14.44 0.81 9.45
C TYR A 461 -15.62 1.72 9.11
N MET A 462 -15.52 2.45 8.00
CA MET A 462 -16.60 3.32 7.52
C MET A 462 -16.54 3.60 6.01
N PRO A 463 -17.71 3.78 5.37
CA PRO A 463 -17.81 4.00 3.93
C PRO A 463 -17.58 5.48 3.55
N ILE A 464 -16.37 6.00 3.75
CA ILE A 464 -16.03 7.41 3.48
C ILE A 464 -16.22 7.74 2.00
N GLY A 465 -17.09 8.70 1.66
CA GLY A 465 -17.34 9.12 0.28
C GLY A 465 -18.42 8.30 -0.46
N LYS A 466 -19.01 7.30 0.19
CA LYS A 466 -20.07 6.49 -0.39
C LYS A 466 -21.29 7.36 -0.70
N PRO A 467 -21.89 7.25 -1.89
CA PRO A 467 -23.11 8.00 -2.22
C PRO A 467 -24.27 7.72 -1.26
N VAL A 468 -25.32 8.54 -1.36
CA VAL A 468 -26.54 8.40 -0.54
C VAL A 468 -27.06 6.95 -0.61
N PRO A 469 -27.49 6.34 0.52
CA PRO A 469 -27.89 4.92 0.58
C PRO A 469 -28.94 4.49 -0.45
N SER A 470 -29.74 5.41 -0.99
CA SER A 470 -30.74 5.14 -2.02
C SER A 470 -30.17 4.63 -3.35
N GLN A 471 -28.86 4.80 -3.61
CA GLN A 471 -28.24 4.38 -4.87
C GLN A 471 -27.93 2.87 -4.94
N GLY A 472 -27.87 2.15 -3.81
CA GLY A 472 -27.69 0.70 -3.80
C GLY A 472 -26.32 0.18 -4.28
N TYR A 473 -25.32 1.06 -4.44
CA TYR A 473 -23.95 0.71 -4.79
C TYR A 473 -22.92 1.56 -4.04
N ASP A 474 -21.66 1.14 -4.10
CA ASP A 474 -20.51 1.91 -3.64
C ASP A 474 -19.49 2.08 -4.76
N ASP A 475 -18.98 3.30 -4.94
CA ASP A 475 -17.86 3.57 -5.86
C ASP A 475 -16.54 3.36 -5.08
N ILE A 476 -15.79 2.34 -5.47
CA ILE A 476 -14.51 1.96 -4.87
C ILE A 476 -13.38 2.40 -5.79
N PHE A 477 -12.38 3.07 -5.23
CA PHE A 477 -11.17 3.43 -5.97
C PHE A 477 -10.00 2.49 -5.63
N LEU A 478 -9.21 2.21 -6.66
CA LEU A 478 -7.96 1.48 -6.59
C LEU A 478 -6.89 2.24 -7.39
N VAL A 479 -5.77 2.55 -6.76
CA VAL A 479 -4.56 2.99 -7.46
C VAL A 479 -3.68 1.77 -7.70
N SER A 480 -3.61 1.32 -8.96
CA SER A 480 -2.85 0.16 -9.40
C SER A 480 -1.48 0.59 -9.92
N ALA A 481 -0.43 -0.17 -9.66
CA ALA A 481 0.89 0.10 -10.23
C ALA A 481 1.62 -1.15 -10.69
N ILE A 482 2.33 -0.98 -11.81
CA ILE A 482 3.20 -1.98 -12.42
C ILE A 482 4.50 -1.26 -12.78
N ASN A 483 5.63 -1.77 -12.28
CA ASN A 483 6.94 -1.13 -12.48
C ASN A 483 6.91 0.34 -12.03
N HIS A 484 7.29 1.28 -12.91
CA HIS A 484 7.22 2.72 -12.70
C HIS A 484 5.93 3.35 -13.26
N HIS A 485 4.93 2.55 -13.63
CA HIS A 485 3.65 3.03 -14.17
C HIS A 485 2.53 2.92 -13.14
N VAL A 486 1.60 3.87 -13.20
CA VAL A 486 0.41 3.92 -12.35
C VAL A 486 -0.87 3.99 -13.19
N SER A 487 -1.94 3.35 -12.72
CA SER A 487 -3.27 3.42 -13.31
C SER A 487 -4.30 3.63 -12.19
N ILE A 488 -5.26 4.53 -12.42
CA ILE A 488 -6.32 4.83 -11.46
C ILE A 488 -7.58 4.14 -11.93
N ILE A 489 -8.20 3.39 -11.02
CA ILE A 489 -9.35 2.55 -11.27
C ILE A 489 -10.48 2.98 -10.36
N ARG A 490 -11.68 3.10 -10.94
CA ARG A 490 -12.93 3.16 -10.22
C ARG A 490 -13.73 1.90 -10.50
N VAL A 491 -14.34 1.33 -9.48
CA VAL A 491 -15.28 0.22 -9.64
C VAL A 491 -16.58 0.53 -8.91
N ARG A 492 -17.70 0.42 -9.63
CA ARG A 492 -19.03 0.46 -9.01
C ARG A 492 -19.38 -0.94 -8.53
N VAL A 493 -19.46 -1.11 -7.22
CA VAL A 493 -19.78 -2.38 -6.55
C VAL A 493 -21.22 -2.33 -6.02
N PRO A 494 -22.15 -3.13 -6.56
CA PRO A 494 -23.51 -3.22 -6.03
C PRO A 494 -23.53 -3.75 -4.60
N GLU A 495 -24.39 -3.20 -3.74
CA GLU A 495 -24.55 -3.70 -2.36
C GLU A 495 -25.09 -5.13 -2.33
N ALA A 496 -25.98 -5.46 -3.25
CA ALA A 496 -26.53 -6.81 -3.42
C ALA A 496 -25.42 -7.86 -3.69
N LEU A 497 -24.35 -7.48 -4.39
CA LEU A 497 -23.21 -8.37 -4.59
C LEU A 497 -22.50 -8.66 -3.26
N LEU A 498 -22.32 -7.66 -2.39
CA LEU A 498 -21.73 -7.89 -1.07
C LEU A 498 -22.61 -8.80 -0.20
N GLU A 499 -23.93 -8.65 -0.26
CA GLU A 499 -24.87 -9.56 0.40
C GLU A 499 -24.70 -11.00 -0.10
N VAL A 500 -24.53 -11.20 -1.41
CA VAL A 500 -24.27 -12.54 -2.00
C VAL A 500 -22.94 -13.13 -1.53
N LEU A 501 -21.88 -12.31 -1.43
CA LEU A 501 -20.59 -12.76 -0.88
C LEU A 501 -20.68 -13.12 0.61
N GLU A 502 -21.66 -12.56 1.34
CA GLU A 502 -21.98 -12.89 2.75
C GLU A 502 -22.98 -14.06 2.90
N GLY A 503 -23.36 -14.73 1.79
CA GLY A 503 -24.26 -15.90 1.79
C GLY A 503 -25.72 -15.60 1.44
N GLY A 504 -26.03 -14.38 1.00
CA GLY A 504 -27.33 -14.01 0.46
C GLY A 504 -27.62 -14.62 -0.92
N THR A 505 -28.86 -14.50 -1.37
CA THR A 505 -29.35 -15.03 -2.66
C THR A 505 -29.96 -13.95 -3.56
N ARG A 506 -29.59 -12.68 -3.34
CA ARG A 506 -30.15 -11.54 -4.06
C ARG A 506 -29.54 -11.42 -5.45
N GLU A 507 -30.32 -10.96 -6.41
CA GLU A 507 -29.77 -10.56 -7.72
C GLU A 507 -28.96 -9.26 -7.58
N TRP A 508 -27.88 -9.15 -8.35
CA TRP A 508 -27.06 -7.94 -8.39
C TRP A 508 -26.89 -7.44 -9.83
N GLU A 509 -26.66 -6.14 -9.96
CA GLU A 509 -26.33 -5.50 -11.23
C GLU A 509 -24.87 -5.77 -11.62
N ARG A 510 -24.49 -5.48 -12.87
CA ARG A 510 -23.10 -5.65 -13.30
C ARG A 510 -22.13 -4.79 -12.48
N VAL A 511 -20.91 -5.29 -12.31
CA VAL A 511 -19.79 -4.57 -11.71
C VAL A 511 -19.03 -3.84 -12.82
N VAL A 512 -19.14 -2.52 -12.86
CA VAL A 512 -18.45 -1.72 -13.89
C VAL A 512 -17.14 -1.19 -13.35
N MET A 513 -16.05 -1.44 -14.08
CA MET A 513 -14.69 -1.02 -13.76
C MET A 513 -14.18 -0.06 -14.84
N TRP A 514 -13.92 1.18 -14.48
CA TRP A 514 -13.25 2.17 -15.33
C TRP A 514 -11.77 2.21 -14.96
N ARG A 515 -10.88 2.03 -15.94
CA ARG A 515 -9.43 2.10 -15.77
C ARG A 515 -8.88 3.22 -16.62
N SER A 516 -8.03 4.07 -16.06
CA SER A 516 -7.23 5.02 -16.86
C SER A 516 -6.22 4.32 -17.75
N LYS A 517 -5.61 5.05 -18.69
CA LYS A 517 -4.33 4.61 -19.26
C LYS A 517 -3.29 4.38 -18.15
N TRP A 518 -2.22 3.64 -18.46
CA TRP A 518 -1.03 3.56 -17.61
C TRP A 518 -0.19 4.82 -17.80
N TYR A 519 0.05 5.56 -16.72
CA TYR A 519 0.89 6.76 -16.71
C TYR A 519 2.30 6.40 -16.28
N ASP A 520 3.29 6.82 -17.04
CA ASP A 520 4.72 6.68 -16.74
C ASP A 520 5.17 7.77 -15.74
N LEU A 521 5.68 7.35 -14.58
CA LEU A 521 6.12 8.29 -13.55
C LEU A 521 7.47 8.97 -13.85
N PHE A 522 8.24 8.48 -14.82
CA PHE A 522 9.42 9.20 -15.33
C PHE A 522 9.02 10.41 -16.18
N LEU A 523 7.87 10.36 -16.87
CA LEU A 523 7.41 11.45 -17.73
C LEU A 523 6.69 12.54 -16.90
N ALA A 524 7.19 13.77 -17.02
CA ALA A 524 6.70 14.90 -16.22
C ALA A 524 5.22 15.23 -16.44
N GLU A 525 4.76 15.15 -17.69
CA GLU A 525 3.36 15.40 -18.02
C GLU A 525 2.45 14.27 -17.51
N GLU A 526 2.86 13.01 -17.69
CA GLU A 526 2.04 11.87 -17.30
C GLU A 526 1.89 11.72 -15.77
N ARG A 527 2.93 12.03 -15.00
CA ARG A 527 2.80 12.06 -13.52
C ARG A 527 1.88 13.19 -13.03
N VAL A 528 1.82 14.32 -13.74
CA VAL A 528 0.87 15.41 -13.43
C VAL A 528 -0.56 15.03 -13.82
N GLU A 529 -0.75 14.37 -14.97
CA GLU A 529 -2.05 13.82 -15.38
C GLU A 529 -2.56 12.78 -14.36
N ALA A 530 -1.69 11.86 -13.93
CA ALA A 530 -2.03 10.90 -12.87
C ALA A 530 -2.38 11.61 -11.55
N MET A 531 -1.62 12.64 -11.17
CA MET A 531 -1.87 13.43 -9.96
C MET A 531 -3.25 14.11 -10.02
N GLN A 532 -3.68 14.61 -11.19
CA GLN A 532 -5.00 15.20 -11.38
C GLN A 532 -6.13 14.22 -11.00
N ILE A 533 -6.03 12.97 -11.46
CA ILE A 533 -7.06 11.97 -11.15
C ILE A 533 -7.02 11.59 -9.68
N VAL A 534 -5.82 11.42 -9.09
CA VAL A 534 -5.67 11.15 -7.65
C VAL A 534 -6.26 12.30 -6.82
N TRP A 535 -6.06 13.56 -7.24
CA TRP A 535 -6.69 14.73 -6.61
C TRP A 535 -8.20 14.68 -6.69
N GLY A 536 -8.76 14.42 -7.88
CA GLY A 536 -10.21 14.27 -8.07
C GLY A 536 -10.81 13.12 -7.26
N MET A 537 -10.10 11.99 -7.19
CA MET A 537 -10.47 10.84 -6.35
C MET A 537 -10.54 11.24 -4.87
N MET A 538 -9.50 11.90 -4.34
CA MET A 538 -9.48 12.31 -2.94
C MET A 538 -10.53 13.39 -2.64
N ALA A 539 -10.69 14.37 -3.54
CA ALA A 539 -11.69 15.42 -3.42
C ALA A 539 -13.11 14.86 -3.44
N TYR A 540 -13.40 13.91 -4.34
CA TYR A 540 -14.68 13.24 -4.39
C TYR A 540 -14.91 12.39 -3.14
N GLN A 541 -13.98 11.50 -2.76
CA GLN A 541 -14.18 10.61 -1.61
C GLN A 541 -14.28 11.37 -0.27
N MET A 542 -13.56 12.48 -0.13
CA MET A 542 -13.54 13.27 1.11
C MET A 542 -14.58 14.39 1.14
N ARG A 543 -15.38 14.56 0.09
CA ARG A 543 -16.41 15.60 0.00
C ARG A 543 -17.38 15.54 1.18
N LYS A 544 -17.86 16.69 1.65
CA LYS A 544 -19.00 16.75 2.55
C LYS A 544 -20.21 16.14 1.84
N ILE A 545 -20.84 15.14 2.46
CA ILE A 545 -22.09 14.54 1.98
C ILE A 545 -23.20 15.15 2.83
N GLU A 546 -24.18 15.77 2.20
CA GLU A 546 -25.38 16.22 2.87
C GLU A 546 -26.21 14.98 3.23
N GLY A 547 -26.06 14.50 4.46
CA GLY A 547 -26.96 13.54 5.08
C GLY A 547 -28.13 14.26 5.77
N PRO A 548 -29.25 13.58 6.06
CA PRO A 548 -30.26 14.13 6.95
C PRO A 548 -29.57 14.51 8.26
N ALA A 549 -29.84 15.73 8.74
CA ALA A 549 -29.29 16.22 10.00
C ALA A 549 -29.55 15.18 11.09
N VAL A 550 -28.49 14.55 11.57
CA VAL A 550 -28.57 13.82 12.85
C VAL A 550 -28.73 14.93 13.87
N GLU A 551 -29.96 15.15 14.33
CA GLU A 551 -30.23 16.00 15.48
C GLU A 551 -29.28 15.57 16.58
N ALA A 552 -28.32 16.44 16.89
CA ALA A 552 -27.50 16.28 18.08
C ALA A 552 -28.48 16.35 19.24
N GLY A 553 -28.79 15.19 19.83
CA GLY A 553 -29.67 15.08 20.99
C GLY A 553 -29.21 16.08 22.04
N GLU A 554 -30.02 17.10 22.26
CA GLU A 554 -29.90 17.97 23.41
C GLU A 554 -29.96 17.08 24.64
N GLY A 555 -28.88 17.13 25.43
CA GLY A 555 -28.81 16.43 26.70
C GLY A 555 -29.87 16.99 27.63
N GLU A 556 -30.94 16.24 27.81
CA GLU A 556 -31.90 16.45 28.88
C GLU A 556 -31.17 16.26 30.22
N LYS A 557 -30.81 17.37 30.86
CA LYS A 557 -30.44 17.38 32.27
C LYS A 557 -31.69 17.02 33.07
N MET A 558 -31.77 15.77 33.54
CA MET A 558 -32.61 15.45 34.70
C MET A 558 -31.96 16.07 35.94
N ASP A 559 -32.51 17.21 36.36
CA ASP A 559 -32.36 17.70 37.73
C ASP A 559 -33.16 16.78 38.65
N THR A 560 -32.44 16.06 39.53
CA THR A 560 -33.03 15.41 40.69
C THR A 560 -33.14 16.43 41.83
N THR A 561 -34.37 16.84 42.14
CA THR A 561 -34.76 17.34 43.47
C THR A 561 -35.42 16.25 44.27
#